data_AF-A0A2S9JNX8-F1
#
_entry.id   AF-A0A2S9JNX8-F1
#
_cell.length_a   1.000
_cell.length_b   1.000
_cell.length_c   1.000
_cell.angle_alpha   90.00
_cell.angle_beta   90.00
_cell.angle_gamma   90.00
#
_symmetry.space_group_name_H-M   'P 1'
#
loop_
_entity.id
_entity.type
_entity.pdbx_description
1 polymer ?
#
loop_
_entity_poly.entity_id
_entity_poly.type
_entity_poly.pdbx_seq_one_letter_code
_entity_poly.pdbx_strand_id
1 'polypeptide(L)'
;MADANYISPIQLYNLTTIRRIRLHYGISAQDLSLGIGKSINYIGTMENEQTAGSYDDTIMTEIAQCITEKIKDYQNEELEISTKREYNIYDFYPTEILSDEKVVKSIAPIPNSYGPSPTLNALIEFSNFFSQPRTLNDIVEKCNSIQNQNWVSNDFTKQLSRATKGKNKRLEVILNSSGLNTYILPKKQKKV
;
A
#
# COMPACT_ATOMS: atom_id res chain seq x y z
N MET A 1 -16.42 -21.04 10.89
CA MET A 1 -15.14 -20.74 10.22
C MET A 1 -15.48 -20.23 8.84
N ALA A 2 -14.92 -19.11 8.39
CA ALA A 2 -15.15 -18.65 7.02
C ALA A 2 -14.43 -19.60 6.06
N ASP A 3 -15.10 -19.99 4.97
CA ASP A 3 -14.50 -20.86 3.96
C ASP A 3 -13.32 -20.17 3.29
N ALA A 4 -12.23 -20.90 3.08
CA ALA A 4 -11.05 -20.38 2.38
C ALA A 4 -11.40 -20.16 0.90
N ASN A 5 -11.07 -18.98 0.37
CA ASN A 5 -11.22 -18.70 -1.06
C ASN A 5 -10.02 -19.27 -1.84
N TYR A 6 -10.31 -19.94 -2.95
CA TYR A 6 -9.28 -20.53 -3.82
C TYR A 6 -9.26 -19.81 -5.16
N ILE A 7 -8.09 -19.31 -5.56
CA ILE A 7 -7.85 -18.60 -6.83
C ILE A 7 -6.67 -19.22 -7.57
N SER A 8 -6.53 -18.92 -8.86
CA SER A 8 -5.36 -19.39 -9.60
C SER A 8 -4.08 -18.68 -9.12
N PRO A 9 -2.91 -19.33 -9.21
CA PRO A 9 -1.63 -18.72 -8.83
C PRO A 9 -1.36 -17.39 -9.55
N ILE A 10 -1.73 -17.26 -10.82
CA ILE A 10 -1.59 -16.01 -11.59
C ILE A 10 -2.47 -14.89 -11.03
N GLN A 11 -3.71 -15.19 -10.60
CA GLN A 11 -4.58 -14.20 -9.97
C GLN A 11 -3.97 -13.71 -8.65
N LEU A 12 -3.44 -14.63 -7.83
CA LEU A 12 -2.79 -14.27 -6.57
C LEU A 12 -1.54 -13.43 -6.82
N TYR A 13 -0.72 -13.81 -7.80
CA TYR A 13 0.46 -13.05 -8.20
C TYR A 13 0.08 -11.62 -8.62
N ASN A 14 -0.89 -11.46 -9.52
CA ASN A 14 -1.32 -10.15 -10.01
C ASN A 14 -1.82 -9.26 -8.85
N LEU A 15 -2.62 -9.81 -7.94
CA LEU A 15 -3.11 -9.11 -6.74
C LEU A 15 -1.95 -8.64 -5.85
N THR A 16 -1.00 -9.53 -5.54
CA THR A 16 0.14 -9.21 -4.69
C THR A 16 1.10 -8.20 -5.33
N THR A 17 1.34 -8.31 -6.63
CA THR A 17 2.19 -7.39 -7.40
C THR A 17 1.60 -5.99 -7.46
N ILE A 18 0.32 -5.86 -7.82
CA ILE A 18 -0.37 -4.56 -7.83
C ILE A 18 -0.38 -3.93 -6.43
N ARG A 19 -0.68 -4.73 -5.40
CA ARG A 19 -0.67 -4.28 -4.00
C ARG A 19 0.72 -3.77 -3.59
N ARG A 20 1.79 -4.48 -3.96
CA ARG A 20 3.17 -4.08 -3.68
C ARG A 20 3.49 -2.73 -4.31
N ILE A 21 3.16 -2.56 -5.60
CA ILE A 21 3.43 -1.34 -6.36
C ILE A 21 2.66 -0.15 -5.76
N ARG A 22 1.35 -0.29 -5.51
CA ARG A 22 0.56 0.83 -4.96
C ARG A 22 1.06 1.23 -3.56
N LEU A 23 1.39 0.27 -2.69
CA LEU A 23 1.89 0.55 -1.35
C LEU A 23 3.26 1.20 -1.39
N HIS A 24 4.10 0.82 -2.33
CA HIS A 24 5.40 1.44 -2.55
C HIS A 24 5.27 2.95 -2.83
N TYR A 25 4.35 3.33 -3.73
CA TYR A 25 4.05 4.73 -4.04
C TYR A 25 3.03 5.38 -3.09
N GLY A 26 2.67 4.72 -1.99
CA GLY A 26 1.71 5.25 -1.02
C GLY A 26 0.31 5.54 -1.59
N ILE A 27 -0.06 4.86 -2.69
CA ILE A 27 -1.37 4.93 -3.31
C ILE A 27 -2.31 3.99 -2.53
N SER A 28 -3.32 4.57 -1.86
CA SER A 28 -4.29 3.78 -1.09
C SER A 28 -5.22 2.97 -2.02
N ALA A 29 -5.80 1.87 -1.52
CA ALA A 29 -6.80 1.13 -2.26
C ALA A 29 -7.99 2.01 -2.69
N GLN A 30 -8.39 2.94 -1.84
CA GLN A 30 -9.44 3.92 -2.13
C GLN A 30 -9.04 4.84 -3.30
N ASP A 31 -7.84 5.43 -3.25
CA ASP A 31 -7.38 6.36 -4.28
C ASP A 31 -7.21 5.70 -5.64
N LEU A 32 -6.78 4.43 -5.64
CA LEU A 32 -6.67 3.63 -6.85
C LEU A 32 -8.07 3.29 -7.39
N SER A 33 -8.99 2.85 -6.53
CA SER A 33 -10.37 2.53 -6.93
C SER A 33 -11.09 3.69 -7.61
N LEU A 34 -10.99 4.89 -7.01
CA LEU A 34 -11.57 6.10 -7.59
C LEU A 34 -10.86 6.51 -8.88
N GLY A 35 -9.54 6.32 -8.94
CA GLY A 35 -8.72 6.63 -10.10
C GLY A 35 -9.05 5.78 -11.34
N ILE A 36 -9.56 4.57 -11.15
CA ILE A 36 -10.06 3.70 -12.23
C ILE A 36 -11.59 3.77 -12.39
N GLY A 37 -12.26 4.77 -11.80
CA GLY A 37 -13.70 4.98 -11.94
C GLY A 37 -14.59 3.91 -11.30
N LYS A 38 -14.08 3.13 -10.33
CA LYS A 38 -14.84 2.10 -9.61
C LYS A 38 -15.34 2.62 -8.26
N SER A 39 -16.12 1.79 -7.57
CA SER A 39 -16.58 2.10 -6.21
C SER A 39 -15.39 2.23 -5.26
N ILE A 40 -15.53 3.09 -4.24
CA ILE A 40 -14.47 3.43 -3.27
C ILE A 40 -13.76 2.22 -2.64
N ASN A 41 -14.44 1.08 -2.52
CA ASN A 41 -13.92 -0.13 -1.90
C ASN A 41 -13.44 -1.19 -2.90
N TYR A 42 -13.52 -0.94 -4.21
CA TYR A 42 -13.29 -1.96 -5.23
C TYR A 42 -11.94 -2.68 -5.10
N ILE A 43 -10.83 -1.93 -5.07
CA ILE A 43 -9.49 -2.50 -4.90
C ILE A 43 -9.37 -3.23 -3.55
N GLY A 44 -9.92 -2.63 -2.48
CA GLY A 44 -9.90 -3.25 -1.15
C GLY A 44 -10.67 -4.58 -1.10
N THR A 45 -11.80 -4.67 -1.80
CA THR A 45 -12.58 -5.91 -1.93
C THR A 45 -11.79 -6.96 -2.70
N MET A 46 -11.13 -6.60 -3.80
CA MET A 46 -10.33 -7.54 -4.59
C MET A 46 -9.10 -8.04 -3.83
N GLU A 47 -8.45 -7.20 -3.03
CA GLU A 47 -7.29 -7.58 -2.21
C GLU A 47 -7.68 -8.30 -0.91
N ASN A 48 -8.98 -8.41 -0.58
CA ASN A 48 -9.45 -9.09 0.63
C ASN A 48 -9.47 -10.61 0.43
N GLU A 49 -8.81 -11.36 1.34
CA GLU A 49 -8.80 -12.83 1.37
C GLU A 49 -10.18 -13.47 1.53
N GLN A 50 -11.15 -12.73 2.11
CA GLN A 50 -12.52 -13.18 2.32
C GLN A 50 -13.38 -13.13 1.05
N THR A 51 -12.86 -12.58 -0.05
CA THR A 51 -13.56 -12.58 -1.34
C THR A 51 -12.77 -13.38 -2.37
N ALA A 52 -13.45 -14.06 -3.29
CA ALA A 52 -12.82 -14.72 -4.43
C ALA A 52 -12.44 -13.74 -5.57
N GLY A 53 -12.56 -12.43 -5.34
CA GLY A 53 -12.32 -11.42 -6.37
C GLY A 53 -10.87 -11.38 -6.87
N SER A 54 -10.70 -11.06 -8.15
CA SER A 54 -9.43 -10.83 -8.83
C SER A 54 -9.59 -9.72 -9.88
N TYR A 55 -8.49 -9.30 -10.50
CA TYR A 55 -8.52 -8.37 -11.63
C TYR A 55 -8.54 -9.12 -12.95
N ASP A 56 -9.35 -8.63 -13.89
CA ASP A 56 -9.23 -8.98 -15.30
C ASP A 56 -8.27 -8.01 -16.01
N ASP A 57 -7.96 -8.31 -17.27
CA ASP A 57 -6.99 -7.56 -18.08
C ASP A 57 -7.42 -6.12 -18.34
N THR A 58 -8.73 -5.87 -18.42
CA THR A 58 -9.27 -4.50 -18.60
C THR A 58 -8.98 -3.68 -17.36
N ILE A 59 -9.31 -4.23 -16.18
CA ILE A 59 -9.06 -3.59 -14.89
C ILE A 59 -7.55 -3.41 -14.65
N MET A 60 -6.74 -4.40 -14.99
CA MET A 60 -5.29 -4.29 -14.86
C MET A 60 -4.71 -3.20 -15.77
N THR A 61 -5.23 -3.06 -16.98
CA THR A 61 -4.82 -1.96 -17.88
C THR A 61 -5.18 -0.59 -17.29
N GLU A 62 -6.39 -0.43 -16.76
CA GLU A 62 -6.82 0.80 -16.07
C GLU A 62 -5.95 1.10 -14.84
N ILE A 63 -5.61 0.08 -14.04
CA ILE A 63 -4.72 0.21 -12.88
C ILE A 63 -3.33 0.69 -13.30
N ALA A 64 -2.75 0.10 -14.34
CA ALA A 64 -1.42 0.46 -14.83
C ALA A 64 -1.35 1.93 -15.27
N GLN A 65 -2.37 2.39 -16.02
CA GLN A 65 -2.50 3.78 -16.43
C GLN A 65 -2.67 4.71 -15.23
N CYS A 66 -3.53 4.34 -14.28
CA CYS A 66 -3.79 5.13 -13.08
C CYS A 66 -2.53 5.28 -12.21
N ILE A 67 -1.77 4.21 -12.01
CA ILE A 67 -0.50 4.24 -11.28
C ILE A 67 0.47 5.16 -11.99
N THR A 68 0.67 4.98 -13.30
CA THR A 68 1.55 5.82 -14.14
C THR A 68 1.25 7.31 -13.98
N GLU A 69 -0.03 7.69 -14.11
CA GLU A 69 -0.47 9.07 -13.96
C GLU A 69 -0.23 9.61 -12.54
N LYS A 70 -0.43 8.80 -11.50
CA LYS A 70 -0.19 9.20 -10.10
C LYS A 70 1.29 9.35 -9.76
N ILE A 71 2.18 8.65 -10.47
CA ILE A 71 3.62 8.65 -10.17
C ILE A 71 4.45 9.56 -11.09
N LYS A 72 3.85 10.16 -12.13
CA LYS A 72 4.57 11.00 -13.11
C LYS A 72 5.40 12.13 -12.48
N ASP A 73 4.95 12.66 -11.35
CA ASP A 73 5.60 13.76 -10.62
C ASP A 73 6.51 13.27 -9.48
N TYR A 74 6.71 11.95 -9.31
CA TYR A 74 7.67 11.43 -8.34
C TYR A 74 9.10 11.74 -8.78
N GLN A 75 9.83 12.52 -7.98
CA GLN A 75 11.24 12.83 -8.24
C GLN A 75 12.12 11.57 -8.13
N ASN A 76 13.06 11.45 -9.06
CA ASN A 76 13.77 10.22 -9.44
C ASN A 76 14.78 9.66 -8.42
N GLU A 77 15.12 10.37 -7.35
CA GLU A 77 16.33 10.09 -6.56
C GLU A 77 16.16 9.00 -5.48
N GLU A 78 15.07 8.22 -5.47
CA GLU A 78 14.57 7.66 -4.21
C GLU A 78 14.39 6.14 -4.09
N LEU A 79 14.79 5.29 -5.04
CA LEU A 79 14.45 3.86 -4.96
C LEU A 79 15.56 2.90 -5.43
N GLU A 80 15.78 1.84 -4.64
CA GLU A 80 16.65 0.69 -4.94
C GLU A 80 16.08 -0.22 -6.06
N ILE A 81 14.84 0.02 -6.50
CA ILE A 81 14.25 -0.59 -7.69
C ILE A 81 14.33 0.48 -8.78
N SER A 82 15.00 0.20 -9.90
CA SER A 82 15.07 1.11 -11.06
C SER A 82 13.69 1.72 -11.30
N THR A 83 13.56 3.04 -11.12
CA THR A 83 12.26 3.72 -11.04
C THR A 83 11.52 3.60 -12.35
N LYS A 84 10.64 2.61 -12.41
CA LYS A 84 9.68 2.45 -13.48
C LYS A 84 8.68 3.61 -13.38
N ARG A 85 8.71 4.49 -14.38
CA ARG A 85 7.83 5.68 -14.45
C ARG A 85 6.52 5.40 -15.16
N GLU A 86 6.49 4.33 -15.94
CA GLU A 86 5.34 3.91 -16.73
C GLU A 86 5.10 2.44 -16.45
N TYR A 87 3.88 2.11 -16.07
CA TYR A 87 3.41 0.74 -15.90
C TYR A 87 2.47 0.38 -17.05
N ASN A 88 2.56 -0.86 -17.49
CA ASN A 88 1.58 -1.49 -18.36
C ASN A 88 1.10 -2.82 -17.75
N ILE A 89 0.16 -3.48 -18.41
CA ILE A 89 -0.42 -4.73 -17.91
C ILE A 89 0.62 -5.85 -17.71
N TYR A 90 1.66 -5.90 -18.54
CA TYR A 90 2.70 -6.93 -18.48
C TYR A 90 3.54 -6.86 -17.20
N ASP A 91 3.55 -5.71 -16.53
CA ASP A 91 4.25 -5.51 -15.26
C ASP A 91 3.59 -6.22 -14.08
N PHE A 92 2.36 -6.69 -14.27
CA PHE A 92 1.62 -7.39 -13.24
C PHE A 92 1.68 -8.90 -13.40
N TYR A 93 2.07 -9.40 -14.56
CA TYR A 93 2.17 -10.83 -14.83
C TYR A 93 3.51 -11.41 -14.38
N PRO A 94 3.53 -12.71 -14.02
CA PRO A 94 4.77 -13.41 -13.71
C PRO A 94 5.61 -13.62 -14.97
N THR A 95 6.93 -13.62 -14.83
CA THR A 95 7.87 -13.99 -15.91
C THR A 95 7.99 -15.50 -16.07
N GLU A 96 7.63 -16.26 -15.04
CA GLU A 96 7.67 -17.71 -15.00
C GLU A 96 6.26 -18.30 -15.18
N ILE A 97 6.19 -19.50 -15.75
CA ILE A 97 4.93 -20.25 -15.84
C ILE A 97 4.57 -20.74 -14.44
N LEU A 98 3.37 -20.36 -13.99
CA LEU A 98 2.82 -20.83 -12.72
C LEU A 98 1.94 -22.07 -12.94
N SER A 99 1.74 -22.85 -11.88
CA SER A 99 0.83 -24.01 -11.88
C SER A 99 -0.63 -23.59 -12.13
N ASP A 100 -1.42 -24.50 -12.70
CA ASP A 100 -2.87 -24.35 -12.86
C ASP A 100 -3.65 -24.74 -11.59
N GLU A 101 -3.00 -25.39 -10.63
CA GLU A 101 -3.63 -25.79 -9.38
C GLU A 101 -3.99 -24.56 -8.54
N LYS A 102 -5.28 -24.46 -8.17
CA LYS A 102 -5.76 -23.35 -7.35
C LYS A 102 -5.11 -23.37 -5.97
N VAL A 103 -4.80 -22.18 -5.48
CA VAL A 103 -4.19 -21.95 -4.17
C VAL A 103 -5.11 -21.14 -3.28
N VAL A 104 -4.92 -21.26 -1.96
CA VAL A 104 -5.62 -20.41 -1.00
C VAL A 104 -5.22 -18.95 -1.26
N LYS A 105 -6.22 -18.09 -1.43
CA LYS A 105 -6.01 -16.65 -1.52
C LYS A 105 -5.54 -16.13 -0.16
N SER A 106 -4.26 -15.81 -0.05
CA SER A 106 -3.67 -15.20 1.14
C SER A 106 -2.95 -13.91 0.76
N ILE A 107 -3.49 -12.78 1.19
CA ILE A 107 -2.91 -11.45 0.96
C ILE A 107 -2.70 -10.81 2.33
N ALA A 108 -1.47 -10.91 2.85
CA ALA A 108 -1.14 -10.33 4.13
C ALA A 108 -1.37 -8.80 4.12
N PRO A 109 -2.03 -8.23 5.14
CA PRO A 109 -2.23 -6.78 5.23
C PRO A 109 -0.92 -5.99 5.15
N ILE A 110 0.15 -6.52 5.75
CA ILE A 110 1.52 -6.02 5.64
C ILE A 110 2.41 -7.23 5.27
N PRO A 111 2.76 -7.40 3.98
CA PRO A 111 3.57 -8.53 3.56
C PRO A 111 4.99 -8.47 4.12
N ASN A 112 5.58 -9.64 4.39
CA ASN A 112 6.95 -9.76 4.85
C ASN A 112 7.93 -9.33 3.74
N SER A 113 9.13 -8.92 4.14
CA SER A 113 10.22 -8.50 3.24
C SER A 113 9.92 -7.22 2.44
N TYR A 114 9.02 -6.39 2.96
CA TYR A 114 8.75 -5.08 2.38
C TYR A 114 9.75 -4.06 2.94
N GLY A 115 10.19 -3.12 2.10
CA GLY A 115 11.04 -2.01 2.57
C GLY A 115 10.31 -1.06 3.52
N PRO A 116 11.02 -0.04 4.06
CA PRO A 116 10.44 0.94 4.98
C PRO A 116 9.19 1.63 4.43
N SER A 117 9.23 2.08 3.18
CA SER A 117 8.12 2.80 2.53
C SER A 117 6.84 1.99 2.41
N PRO A 118 6.83 0.83 1.73
CA PRO A 118 5.61 0.03 1.61
C PRO A 118 5.12 -0.50 2.98
N THR A 119 6.02 -0.76 3.94
CA THR A 119 5.65 -1.14 5.31
C THR A 119 4.89 -0.03 6.03
N LEU A 120 5.42 1.20 6.06
CA LEU A 120 4.75 2.35 6.67
C LEU A 120 3.39 2.62 6.01
N ASN A 121 3.34 2.57 4.68
CA ASN A 121 2.12 2.83 3.94
C ASN A 121 1.04 1.77 4.22
N ALA A 122 1.43 0.50 4.34
CA ALA A 122 0.53 -0.57 4.74
C ALA A 122 0.07 -0.40 6.20
N LEU A 123 0.97 0.02 7.10
CA LEU A 123 0.63 0.30 8.50
C LEU A 123 -0.39 1.44 8.63
N ILE A 124 -0.26 2.50 7.82
CA ILE A 124 -1.22 3.62 7.76
C ILE A 124 -2.60 3.13 7.27
N GLU A 125 -2.64 2.25 6.28
CA GLU A 125 -3.88 1.84 5.61
C GLU A 125 -4.63 0.73 6.36
N PHE A 126 -3.91 -0.23 6.96
CA PHE A 126 -4.50 -1.49 7.45
C PHE A 126 -4.44 -1.67 8.96
N SER A 127 -3.93 -0.71 9.72
CA SER A 127 -3.83 -0.82 11.17
C SER A 127 -4.49 0.34 11.90
N ASN A 128 -4.87 0.10 13.16
CA ASN A 128 -5.31 1.14 14.09
C ASN A 128 -4.13 1.83 14.81
N PHE A 129 -2.88 1.59 14.38
CA PHE A 129 -1.68 2.08 15.09
C PHE A 129 -1.69 3.60 15.25
N PHE A 130 -2.13 4.33 14.23
CA PHE A 130 -2.26 5.79 14.19
C PHE A 130 -3.61 6.32 14.69
N SER A 131 -4.40 5.50 15.40
CA SER A 131 -5.60 5.96 16.12
C SER A 131 -5.27 6.89 17.29
N GLN A 132 -4.02 6.85 17.75
CA GLN A 132 -3.43 7.76 18.72
C GLN A 132 -2.17 8.38 18.11
N PRO A 133 -1.72 9.55 18.60
CA PRO A 133 -0.49 10.17 18.13
C PRO A 133 0.72 9.26 18.39
N ARG A 134 1.59 9.11 17.38
CA ARG A 134 2.81 8.30 17.43
C ARG A 134 4.06 9.13 17.14
N THR A 135 5.12 8.93 17.89
CA THR A 135 6.42 9.54 17.59
C THR A 135 7.07 8.81 16.41
N LEU A 136 8.12 9.41 15.82
CA LEU A 136 8.94 8.74 14.81
C LEU A 136 9.55 7.43 15.33
N ASN A 137 9.97 7.40 16.60
CA ASN A 137 10.56 6.21 17.20
C ASN A 137 9.52 5.08 17.33
N ASP A 138 8.30 5.39 17.78
CA ASP A 138 7.21 4.40 17.86
C ASP A 138 6.95 3.76 16.49
N ILE A 139 7.01 4.56 15.43
CA ILE A 139 6.80 4.11 14.05
C ILE A 139 7.93 3.17 13.61
N VAL A 140 9.19 3.56 13.85
CA VAL A 140 10.37 2.74 13.52
C VAL A 140 10.31 1.39 14.23
N GLU A 141 10.08 1.41 15.55
CA GLU A 141 9.98 0.18 16.37
C GLU A 141 8.84 -0.73 15.88
N LYS A 142 7.67 -0.16 15.59
CA LYS A 142 6.54 -0.94 15.10
C LYS A 142 6.82 -1.59 13.74
N CYS A 143 7.41 -0.84 12.81
CA CYS A 143 7.78 -1.35 11.49
C CYS A 143 8.85 -2.43 11.57
N ASN A 144 9.89 -2.22 12.38
CA ASN A 144 10.96 -3.21 12.63
C ASN A 144 10.40 -4.50 13.25
N SER A 145 9.48 -4.39 14.20
CA SER A 145 8.81 -5.54 14.80
C SER A 145 7.98 -6.35 13.79
N ILE A 146 7.32 -5.69 12.83
CA ILE A 146 6.51 -6.37 11.80
C ILE A 146 7.41 -7.08 10.79
N GLN A 147 8.52 -6.45 10.40
CA GLN A 147 9.38 -6.92 9.30
C GLN A 147 10.59 -7.72 9.76
N ASN A 148 10.83 -7.81 11.07
CA ASN A 148 12.05 -8.36 11.67
C ASN A 148 13.30 -7.70 11.08
N GLN A 149 13.35 -6.36 11.14
CA GLN A 149 14.41 -5.51 10.58
C GLN A 149 14.98 -4.55 11.64
N ASN A 150 16.05 -3.84 11.28
CA ASN A 150 16.75 -2.88 12.15
C ASN A 150 16.87 -1.48 11.50
N TRP A 151 15.78 -0.98 10.91
CA TRP A 151 15.75 0.35 10.30
C TRP A 151 15.88 1.46 11.34
N VAL A 152 16.31 2.64 10.88
CA VAL A 152 16.48 3.86 11.67
C VAL A 152 15.54 4.97 11.20
N SER A 153 15.42 6.04 11.98
CA SER A 153 14.52 7.17 11.68
C SER A 153 14.68 7.75 10.27
N ASN A 154 15.90 7.82 9.75
CA ASN A 154 16.19 8.35 8.41
C ASN A 154 15.55 7.53 7.28
N ASP A 155 15.28 6.25 7.51
CA ASP A 155 14.62 5.36 6.54
C ASP A 155 13.14 5.70 6.34
N PHE A 156 12.55 6.51 7.23
CA PHE A 156 11.14 6.88 7.24
C PHE A 156 10.87 8.37 7.02
N THR A 157 11.86 9.25 7.19
CA THR A 157 11.69 10.72 7.15
C THR A 157 11.01 11.20 5.87
N LYS A 158 11.44 10.70 4.71
CA LYS A 158 10.91 11.11 3.40
C LYS A 158 9.47 10.64 3.21
N GLN A 159 9.19 9.42 3.62
CA GLN A 159 7.90 8.75 3.51
C GLN A 159 6.88 9.40 4.44
N LEU A 160 7.29 9.80 5.65
CA LEU A 160 6.47 10.57 6.56
C LEU A 160 6.22 11.99 6.06
N SER A 161 7.22 12.64 5.46
CA SER A 161 7.02 13.93 4.79
C SER A 161 5.94 13.83 3.71
N ARG A 162 5.96 12.77 2.89
CA ARG A 162 4.90 12.48 1.90
C ARG A 162 3.54 12.20 2.54
N ALA A 163 3.50 11.42 3.62
CA ALA A 163 2.26 11.11 4.30
C ALA A 163 1.62 12.34 4.97
N THR A 164 2.40 13.39 5.27
CA THR A 164 1.94 14.57 6.01
C THR A 164 1.73 15.81 5.14
N LYS A 165 2.29 15.85 3.93
CA LYS A 165 2.26 17.01 3.02
C LYS A 165 1.66 16.65 1.65
N GLY A 166 1.26 17.67 0.89
CA GLY A 166 0.78 17.53 -0.49
C GLY A 166 -0.68 17.06 -0.61
N LYS A 167 -1.08 16.69 -1.83
CA LYS A 167 -2.46 16.30 -2.17
C LYS A 167 -2.89 14.97 -1.53
N ASN A 168 -1.93 14.07 -1.26
CA ASN A 168 -2.18 12.75 -0.65
C ASN A 168 -1.88 12.74 0.85
N LYS A 169 -2.21 13.82 1.56
CA LYS A 169 -2.02 13.91 3.01
C LYS A 169 -2.87 12.83 3.71
N ARG A 170 -2.19 11.86 4.33
CA ARG A 170 -2.80 10.72 5.06
C ARG A 170 -2.59 10.82 6.57
N LEU A 171 -1.65 11.63 7.03
CA LEU A 171 -1.34 11.86 8.44
C LEU A 171 -1.36 13.36 8.77
N GLU A 172 -1.67 13.68 10.02
CA GLU A 172 -1.54 14.99 10.62
C GLU A 172 -0.39 14.98 11.64
N VAL A 173 0.31 16.12 11.77
CA VAL A 173 1.38 16.29 12.76
C VAL A 173 0.85 17.15 13.91
N ILE A 174 0.99 16.64 15.12
CA ILE A 174 0.67 17.37 16.36
C ILE A 174 1.83 17.26 17.35
N LEU A 175 1.88 18.14 18.35
CA LEU A 175 2.86 18.05 19.43
C LEU A 175 2.32 17.21 20.58
N ASN A 176 3.14 16.30 21.12
CA ASN A 176 2.82 15.62 22.37
C ASN A 176 3.06 16.53 23.59
N SER A 177 2.76 16.02 24.79
CA SER A 177 2.95 16.74 26.06
C SER A 177 4.40 17.19 26.33
N SER A 178 5.38 16.58 25.67
CA SER A 178 6.81 16.92 25.77
C SER A 178 7.29 17.81 24.61
N GLY A 179 6.40 18.28 23.73
CA GLY A 179 6.74 19.12 22.58
C GLY A 179 7.35 18.37 21.39
N LEU A 180 7.28 17.03 21.35
CA LEU A 180 7.76 16.23 20.22
C LEU A 180 6.69 16.11 19.13
N ASN A 181 7.13 16.16 17.88
CA ASN A 181 6.27 15.88 16.73
C ASN A 181 5.74 14.44 16.78
N THR A 182 4.42 14.31 16.68
CA THR A 182 3.72 13.03 16.61
C THR A 182 2.75 13.02 15.44
N TYR A 183 2.50 11.83 14.91
CA TYR A 183 1.71 11.59 13.71
C TYR A 183 0.42 10.88 14.07
N ILE A 184 -0.72 11.34 13.53
CA ILE A 184 -2.03 10.75 13.77
C ILE A 184 -2.85 10.72 12.47
N LEU A 185 -3.79 9.78 12.35
CA LEU A 185 -4.76 9.80 11.25
C LEU A 185 -5.67 11.04 11.36
N PRO A 186 -5.88 11.79 10.26
CA PRO A 186 -6.87 12.87 10.22
C PRO A 186 -8.25 12.30 10.52
N LYS A 187 -8.98 12.94 11.44
CA LYS A 187 -10.39 12.59 11.66
C LYS A 187 -11.15 12.84 10.36
N LYS A 188 -11.92 11.84 9.88
CA LYS A 188 -12.89 12.07 8.80
C LYS A 188 -13.84 13.16 9.28
N GLN A 189 -13.80 14.35 8.67
CA GLN A 189 -14.84 15.34 8.88
C GLN A 189 -16.17 14.69 8.47
N LYS A 190 -17.14 14.66 9.40
CA LYS A 190 -18.52 14.37 9.01
C LYS A 190 -18.90 15.45 8.00
N LYS A 191 -19.26 15.06 6.78
CA LYS A 191 -19.92 15.99 5.85
C LYS A 191 -21.15 16.52 6.58
N VAL A 192 -21.19 17.83 6.81
CA VAL A 192 -22.38 18.56 7.26
C VAL A 192 -23.37 18.60 6.11
#